data_AF-A0A0E3PLL6-F1
#
_entry.id   AF-A0A0E3PLL6-F1
#
_cell.length_a   1.000
_cell.length_b   1.000
_cell.length_c   1.000
_cell.angle_alpha   90.00
_cell.angle_beta   90.00
_cell.angle_gamma   90.00
#
_symmetry.space_group_name_H-M   'P 1'
#
loop_
_entity.id
_entity.type
_entity.pdbx_description
1 polymer ?
#
loop_
_entity_poly.entity_id
_entity_poly.type
_entity_poly.pdbx_seq_one_letter_code
_entity_poly.pdbx_strand_id
1 'polypeptide(L)'
;MSSMDERELAEIRMIEDGLRKAYDGDAKGVVDVFSGLRDFAVQLIHLDLTAENEIDAKALIIAMGDIGRMVAEKRMEIASIASVRSLGEVAVEAANCKRESLALKALSGLGELALEFAGKGMDAVARNAAETLENLGKNSSEAKMEVLASLSETYLMQLARKAMDENLPETWAAAVNHLAGIGASSTGKEMENSSVGAAILLEELGTAAARKGNEPQVKVVIEALEKLGRELSRKDSKNALIQTVWALETLRVLAMEYGIETAVNAAKLALEALNTTGIPDEEQNLERFQEIKEFHRRILRKS
;
A
#
# COMPACT_ATOMS: atom_id res chain seq x y z
N MET A 1 39.28 -14.75 12.61
CA MET A 1 38.06 -13.92 12.63
C MET A 1 36.90 -14.84 12.95
N SER A 2 35.92 -14.38 13.72
CA SER A 2 34.70 -15.14 13.95
C SER A 2 33.89 -15.21 12.65
N SER A 3 33.06 -16.25 12.48
CA SER A 3 32.10 -16.32 11.37
C SER A 3 31.07 -15.18 11.38
N MET A 4 30.95 -14.48 12.52
CA MET A 4 30.14 -13.28 12.69
C MET A 4 30.82 -12.06 12.06
N ASP A 5 32.09 -11.80 12.42
CA ASP A 5 32.89 -10.71 11.86
C ASP A 5 33.00 -10.78 10.32
N GLU A 6 33.08 -11.99 9.76
CA GLU A 6 33.14 -12.18 8.30
C GLU A 6 31.84 -11.81 7.58
N ARG A 7 30.69 -11.98 8.26
CA ARG A 7 29.36 -11.67 7.71
C ARG A 7 29.08 -10.18 7.75
N GLU A 8 29.30 -9.52 8.88
CA GLU A 8 29.16 -8.07 9.01
C GLU A 8 30.01 -7.33 7.96
N LEU A 9 31.24 -7.81 7.75
CA LEU A 9 32.13 -7.28 6.72
C LEU A 9 31.56 -7.49 5.30
N ALA A 10 30.90 -8.62 5.05
CA ALA A 10 30.27 -8.91 3.75
C ALA A 10 29.03 -8.04 3.52
N GLU A 11 28.21 -7.82 4.56
CA GLU A 11 27.04 -6.94 4.54
C GLU A 11 27.44 -5.50 4.19
N ILE A 12 28.41 -4.92 4.92
CA ILE A 12 28.89 -3.56 4.68
C ILE A 12 29.43 -3.40 3.25
N ARG A 13 30.26 -4.36 2.80
CA ARG A 13 30.80 -4.33 1.42
C ARG A 13 29.70 -4.38 0.37
N MET A 14 28.62 -5.12 0.63
CA MET A 14 27.50 -5.22 -0.30
C MET A 14 26.69 -3.93 -0.36
N ILE A 15 26.51 -3.24 0.77
CA ILE A 15 25.89 -1.91 0.80
C ILE A 15 26.72 -0.90 0.01
N GLU A 16 28.04 -0.86 0.26
CA GLU A 16 28.96 0.04 -0.46
C GLU A 16 28.98 -0.25 -1.97
N ASP A 17 29.02 -1.52 -2.36
CA ASP A 17 28.96 -1.93 -3.76
C ASP A 17 27.61 -1.55 -4.42
N GLY A 18 26.51 -1.70 -3.69
CA GLY A 18 25.17 -1.28 -4.11
C GLY A 18 25.08 0.21 -4.40
N LEU A 19 25.52 1.04 -3.47
CA LEU A 19 25.54 2.50 -3.64
C LEU A 19 26.41 2.91 -4.81
N ARG A 20 27.60 2.32 -4.95
CA ARG A 20 28.52 2.59 -6.05
C ARG A 20 27.89 2.22 -7.40
N LYS A 21 27.35 1.02 -7.53
CA LYS A 21 26.71 0.56 -8.78
C LYS A 21 25.47 1.38 -9.13
N ALA A 22 24.67 1.78 -8.13
CA ALA A 22 23.55 2.68 -8.36
C ALA A 22 24.03 4.05 -8.84
N TYR A 23 25.10 4.59 -8.27
CA TYR A 23 25.71 5.84 -8.72
C TYR A 23 26.22 5.75 -10.17
N ASP A 24 26.88 4.65 -10.51
CA ASP A 24 27.46 4.36 -11.83
C ASP A 24 26.40 4.00 -12.89
N GLY A 25 25.15 3.73 -12.48
CA GLY A 25 24.06 3.36 -13.38
C GLY A 25 24.05 1.89 -13.82
N ASP A 26 24.75 1.00 -13.10
CA ASP A 26 24.79 -0.43 -13.39
C ASP A 26 23.51 -1.14 -12.91
N ALA A 27 22.46 -1.12 -13.73
CA ALA A 27 21.15 -1.65 -13.35
C ALA A 27 21.20 -3.14 -13.01
N LYS A 28 21.97 -3.93 -13.76
CA LYS A 28 22.07 -5.37 -13.53
C LYS A 28 22.85 -5.65 -12.24
N GLY A 29 23.97 -4.97 -12.03
CA GLY A 29 24.75 -5.13 -10.82
C GLY A 29 23.98 -4.72 -9.56
N VAL A 30 23.11 -3.71 -9.64
CA VAL A 30 22.26 -3.33 -8.51
C VAL A 30 21.17 -4.38 -8.22
N VAL A 31 20.60 -5.03 -9.24
CA VAL A 31 19.64 -6.14 -9.04
C VAL A 31 20.29 -7.30 -8.26
N ASP A 32 21.54 -7.64 -8.61
CA ASP A 32 22.30 -8.67 -7.90
C ASP A 32 22.54 -8.27 -6.44
N VAL A 33 22.85 -6.99 -6.19
CA VAL A 33 23.02 -6.45 -4.83
C VAL A 33 21.72 -6.54 -4.02
N PHE A 34 20.57 -6.17 -4.60
CA PHE A 34 19.29 -6.28 -3.90
C PHE A 34 18.97 -7.72 -3.50
N SER A 35 19.28 -8.68 -4.37
CA SER A 35 19.10 -10.10 -4.06
C SER A 35 19.94 -10.53 -2.85
N GLY A 36 21.20 -10.11 -2.80
CA GLY A 36 22.09 -10.43 -1.67
C GLY A 36 21.70 -9.72 -0.37
N LEU A 37 21.36 -8.44 -0.41
CA LEU A 37 20.91 -7.68 0.77
C LEU A 37 19.61 -8.26 1.35
N ARG A 38 18.67 -8.66 0.48
CA ARG A 38 17.46 -9.38 0.88
C ARG A 38 17.82 -10.68 1.60
N ASP A 39 18.70 -11.49 1.03
CA ASP A 39 19.07 -12.78 1.61
C ASP A 39 19.72 -12.61 2.99
N PHE A 40 20.57 -11.60 3.19
CA PHE A 40 21.12 -11.26 4.51
C PHE A 40 20.03 -10.84 5.49
N ALA A 41 19.13 -9.93 5.09
CA ALA A 41 18.04 -9.48 5.95
C ALA A 41 17.13 -10.64 6.38
N VAL A 42 16.78 -11.53 5.44
CA VAL A 42 15.98 -12.75 5.71
C VAL A 42 16.72 -13.69 6.66
N GLN A 43 18.02 -13.90 6.47
CA GLN A 43 18.82 -14.71 7.39
C GLN A 43 18.75 -14.14 8.82
N LEU A 44 18.94 -12.83 9.01
CA LEU A 44 18.87 -12.18 10.32
C LEU A 44 17.47 -12.27 10.96
N ILE A 45 16.40 -12.23 10.15
CA ILE A 45 15.01 -12.42 10.62
C ILE A 45 14.83 -13.80 11.27
N HIS A 46 15.47 -14.83 10.71
CA HIS A 46 15.38 -16.21 11.21
C HIS A 46 16.31 -16.53 12.38
N LEU A 47 17.28 -15.67 12.69
CA LEU A 47 18.11 -15.83 13.89
C LEU A 47 17.32 -15.47 15.15
N ASP A 48 17.89 -15.87 16.29
CA ASP A 48 17.35 -15.53 17.60
C ASP A 48 17.13 -14.02 17.75
N LEU A 49 16.06 -13.66 18.43
CA LEU A 49 15.70 -12.27 18.70
C LEU A 49 16.70 -11.66 19.71
N THR A 50 17.80 -11.12 19.20
CA THR A 50 18.76 -10.31 19.93
C THR A 50 18.68 -8.86 19.48
N ALA A 51 19.13 -7.93 20.33
CA ALA A 51 19.17 -6.51 19.97
C ALA A 51 20.08 -6.25 18.75
N GLU A 52 21.18 -6.99 18.66
CA GLU A 52 22.15 -6.93 17.57
C GLU A 52 21.52 -7.35 16.23
N ASN A 53 20.98 -8.58 16.15
CA ASN A 53 20.32 -9.08 14.93
C ASN A 53 19.16 -8.17 14.46
N GLU A 54 18.41 -7.60 15.40
CA GLU A 54 17.32 -6.66 15.11
C GLU A 54 17.84 -5.32 14.56
N ILE A 55 18.97 -4.81 15.07
CA ILE A 55 19.60 -3.57 14.59
C ILE A 55 20.20 -3.80 13.20
N ASP A 56 20.89 -4.92 12.99
CA ASP A 56 21.54 -5.22 11.72
C ASP A 56 20.52 -5.44 10.60
N ALA A 57 19.44 -6.17 10.88
CA ALA A 57 18.34 -6.32 9.93
C ALA A 57 17.70 -4.97 9.57
N LYS A 58 17.52 -4.07 10.55
CA LYS A 58 17.03 -2.70 10.29
C LYS A 58 18.00 -1.90 9.43
N ALA A 59 19.30 -2.02 9.68
CA ALA A 59 20.33 -1.33 8.90
C ALA A 59 20.30 -1.79 7.43
N LEU A 60 20.18 -3.10 7.18
CA LEU A 60 20.05 -3.63 5.82
C LEU A 60 18.78 -3.13 5.12
N ILE A 61 17.63 -3.14 5.81
CA ILE A 61 16.38 -2.60 5.26
C ILE A 61 16.52 -1.12 4.89
N ILE A 62 17.15 -0.32 5.74
CA ILE A 62 17.41 1.11 5.47
C ILE A 62 18.33 1.25 4.24
N ALA A 63 19.41 0.50 4.18
CA ALA A 63 20.35 0.54 3.06
C ALA A 63 19.68 0.16 1.72
N MET A 64 18.79 -0.84 1.73
CA MET A 64 17.98 -1.18 0.56
C MET A 64 17.09 -0.01 0.11
N GLY A 65 16.48 0.72 1.05
CA GLY A 65 15.74 1.94 0.77
C GLY A 65 16.60 3.06 0.18
N ASP A 66 17.79 3.28 0.73
CA ASP A 66 18.72 4.33 0.28
C ASP A 66 19.25 4.05 -1.13
N ILE A 67 19.65 2.81 -1.42
CA ILE A 67 20.03 2.36 -2.76
C ILE A 67 18.83 2.48 -3.71
N GLY A 68 17.63 2.12 -3.23
CA GLY A 68 16.35 2.26 -3.94
C GLY A 68 16.08 3.69 -4.41
N ARG A 69 16.34 4.69 -3.56
CA ARG A 69 16.19 6.10 -3.95
C ARG A 69 17.23 6.51 -4.98
N MET A 70 18.48 6.08 -4.85
CA MET A 70 19.52 6.36 -5.85
C MET A 70 19.16 5.77 -7.23
N VAL A 71 18.63 4.54 -7.28
CA VAL A 71 18.18 3.96 -8.57
C VAL A 71 16.96 4.70 -9.14
N ALA A 72 16.09 5.25 -8.30
CA ALA A 72 15.00 6.13 -8.73
C ALA A 72 15.54 7.40 -9.41
N GLU A 73 16.55 8.04 -8.79
CA GLU A 73 17.19 9.25 -9.34
C GLU A 73 17.80 9.00 -10.72
N LYS A 74 18.37 7.82 -10.91
CA LYS A 74 18.93 7.36 -12.20
C LYS A 74 17.90 6.76 -13.15
N ARG A 75 16.64 6.63 -12.73
CA ARG A 75 15.52 6.03 -13.49
C ARG A 75 15.83 4.61 -13.99
N MET A 76 16.49 3.81 -13.16
CA MET A 76 16.91 2.45 -13.52
C MET A 76 15.75 1.46 -13.28
N GLU A 77 14.81 1.37 -14.23
CA GLU A 77 13.54 0.65 -14.05
C GLU A 77 13.65 -0.77 -13.47
N ILE A 78 14.53 -1.62 -14.03
CA ILE A 78 14.68 -3.01 -13.56
C ILE A 78 15.23 -3.05 -12.12
N ALA A 79 16.16 -2.15 -11.79
CA ALA A 79 16.72 -2.07 -10.45
C ALA A 79 15.71 -1.49 -9.45
N SER A 80 14.87 -0.53 -9.87
CA SER A 80 13.76 0.00 -9.08
C SER A 80 12.70 -1.05 -8.79
N ILE A 81 12.36 -1.92 -9.76
CA ILE A 81 11.46 -3.06 -9.52
C ILE A 81 12.09 -4.04 -8.52
N ALA A 82 13.39 -4.33 -8.67
CA ALA A 82 14.10 -5.21 -7.75
C ALA A 82 14.13 -4.66 -6.31
N SER A 83 14.24 -3.34 -6.12
CA SER A 83 14.28 -2.74 -4.79
C SER A 83 12.96 -2.93 -4.03
N VAL A 84 11.81 -2.63 -4.67
CA VAL A 84 10.50 -2.78 -4.03
C VAL A 84 10.13 -4.24 -3.80
N ARG A 85 10.45 -5.11 -4.76
CA ARG A 85 10.26 -6.55 -4.60
C ARG A 85 11.06 -7.09 -3.40
N SER A 86 12.33 -6.71 -3.29
CA SER A 86 13.21 -7.20 -2.23
C SER A 86 12.75 -6.72 -0.85
N LEU A 87 12.34 -5.45 -0.71
CA LEU A 87 11.75 -4.94 0.53
C LEU A 87 10.42 -5.63 0.85
N GLY A 88 9.58 -5.90 -0.16
CA GLY A 88 8.34 -6.65 0.01
C GLY A 88 8.57 -8.07 0.51
N GLU A 89 9.54 -8.79 -0.06
CA GLU A 89 9.93 -10.13 0.38
C GLU A 89 10.43 -10.13 1.83
N VAL A 90 11.28 -9.16 2.21
CA VAL A 90 11.73 -8.99 3.61
C VAL A 90 10.55 -8.68 4.55
N ALA A 91 9.61 -7.82 4.14
CA ALA A 91 8.45 -7.47 4.95
C ALA A 91 7.54 -8.68 5.21
N VAL A 92 7.27 -9.50 4.18
CA VAL A 92 6.49 -10.74 4.31
C VAL A 92 7.19 -11.73 5.24
N GLU A 93 8.50 -11.94 5.06
CA GLU A 93 9.23 -12.90 5.89
C GLU A 93 9.28 -12.47 7.36
N ALA A 94 9.54 -11.18 7.61
CA ALA A 94 9.50 -10.61 8.95
C ALA A 94 8.11 -10.78 9.60
N ALA A 95 7.03 -10.54 8.86
CA ALA A 95 5.66 -10.75 9.34
C ALA A 95 5.42 -12.23 9.70
N ASN A 96 5.81 -13.17 8.83
CA ASN A 96 5.67 -14.61 9.08
C ASN A 96 6.43 -15.07 10.33
N CYS A 97 7.61 -14.50 10.57
CA CYS A 97 8.42 -14.74 11.76
C CYS A 97 7.99 -13.92 12.99
N LYS A 98 6.86 -13.19 12.93
CA LYS A 98 6.34 -12.31 14.00
C LYS A 98 7.34 -11.23 14.44
N ARG A 99 8.24 -10.83 13.56
CA ARG A 99 9.18 -9.71 13.72
C ARG A 99 8.53 -8.41 13.27
N GLU A 100 7.46 -8.01 13.97
CA GLU A 100 6.58 -6.91 13.55
C GLU A 100 7.33 -5.59 13.32
N SER A 101 8.33 -5.26 14.16
CA SER A 101 9.13 -4.05 13.97
C SER A 101 9.93 -4.05 12.67
N LEU A 102 10.44 -5.21 12.22
CA LEU A 102 11.16 -5.34 10.96
C LEU A 102 10.20 -5.30 9.78
N ALA A 103 9.06 -5.98 9.89
CA ALA A 103 8.01 -5.96 8.86
C ALA A 103 7.51 -4.53 8.60
N LEU A 104 7.23 -3.77 9.65
CA LEU A 104 6.84 -2.37 9.55
C LEU A 104 7.93 -1.52 8.89
N LYS A 105 9.20 -1.72 9.26
CA LYS A 105 10.31 -0.95 8.70
C LYS A 105 10.49 -1.23 7.20
N ALA A 106 10.40 -2.50 6.79
CA ALA A 106 10.51 -2.91 5.39
C ALA A 106 9.32 -2.41 4.56
N LEU A 107 8.09 -2.51 5.09
CA LEU A 107 6.90 -1.94 4.46
C LEU A 107 7.02 -0.42 4.31
N SER A 108 7.52 0.30 5.32
CA SER A 108 7.75 1.74 5.21
C SER A 108 8.75 2.09 4.11
N GLY A 109 9.87 1.37 4.02
CA GLY A 109 10.83 1.56 2.94
C GLY A 109 10.22 1.29 1.56
N LEU A 110 9.42 0.23 1.42
CA LEU A 110 8.68 -0.08 0.19
C LEU A 110 7.72 1.05 -0.20
N GLY A 111 6.92 1.53 0.76
CA GLY A 111 5.95 2.61 0.56
C GLY A 111 6.63 3.92 0.17
N GLU A 112 7.70 4.30 0.84
CA GLU A 112 8.51 5.49 0.53
C GLU A 112 9.08 5.43 -0.90
N LEU A 113 9.61 4.27 -1.32
CA LEU A 113 10.09 4.09 -2.69
C LEU A 113 8.97 4.16 -3.72
N ALA A 114 7.79 3.61 -3.43
CA ALA A 114 6.64 3.73 -4.33
C ALA A 114 6.29 5.20 -4.60
N LEU A 115 6.29 6.03 -3.55
CA LEU A 115 6.05 7.48 -3.66
C LEU A 115 7.18 8.20 -4.41
N GLU A 116 8.43 7.80 -4.19
CA GLU A 116 9.59 8.34 -4.91
C GLU A 116 9.48 8.05 -6.42
N PHE A 117 9.19 6.81 -6.80
CA PHE A 117 9.02 6.42 -8.20
C PHE A 117 7.89 7.19 -8.89
N ALA A 118 6.76 7.34 -8.21
CA ALA A 118 5.67 8.17 -8.70
C ALA A 118 6.11 9.64 -8.84
N GLY A 119 6.83 10.20 -7.86
CA GLY A 119 7.39 11.55 -7.95
C GLY A 119 8.43 11.76 -9.05
N LYS A 120 9.03 10.69 -9.58
CA LYS A 120 9.88 10.73 -10.77
C LYS A 120 9.10 10.46 -12.06
N GLY A 121 7.79 10.23 -12.00
CA GLY A 121 6.95 9.90 -13.16
C GLY A 121 7.24 8.52 -13.73
N MET A 122 7.77 7.58 -12.93
CA MET A 122 8.06 6.21 -13.35
C MET A 122 6.80 5.33 -13.20
N ASP A 123 5.77 5.59 -14.02
CA ASP A 123 4.42 5.02 -13.87
C ASP A 123 4.43 3.49 -13.76
N ALA A 124 5.09 2.79 -14.69
CA ALA A 124 5.14 1.32 -14.68
C ALA A 124 5.81 0.75 -13.40
N VAL A 125 6.81 1.44 -12.86
CA VAL A 125 7.53 1.03 -11.65
C VAL A 125 6.70 1.33 -10.40
N ALA A 126 6.08 2.50 -10.34
CA ALA A 126 5.17 2.87 -9.25
C ALA A 126 3.94 1.95 -9.20
N ARG A 127 3.38 1.56 -10.36
CA ARG A 127 2.36 0.50 -10.46
C ARG A 127 2.85 -0.82 -9.86
N ASN A 128 4.06 -1.27 -10.22
CA ASN A 128 4.59 -2.52 -9.67
C ASN A 128 4.85 -2.45 -8.15
N ALA A 129 5.23 -1.29 -7.64
CA ALA A 129 5.30 -1.07 -6.19
C ALA A 129 3.90 -1.16 -5.54
N ALA A 130 2.86 -0.65 -6.19
CA ALA A 130 1.48 -0.78 -5.75
C ALA A 130 1.02 -2.25 -5.67
N GLU A 131 1.40 -3.08 -6.64
CA GLU A 131 1.13 -4.53 -6.62
C GLU A 131 1.83 -5.21 -5.43
N THR A 132 3.06 -4.79 -5.12
CA THR A 132 3.81 -5.33 -3.97
C THR A 132 3.15 -4.93 -2.64
N LEU A 133 2.69 -3.69 -2.52
CA LEU A 133 1.90 -3.21 -1.38
C LEU A 133 0.58 -3.98 -1.24
N GLU A 134 -0.12 -4.28 -2.34
CA GLU A 134 -1.34 -5.10 -2.31
C GLU A 134 -1.08 -6.49 -1.72
N ASN A 135 -0.06 -7.17 -2.23
CA ASN A 135 0.27 -8.53 -1.80
C ASN A 135 0.59 -8.58 -0.30
N LEU A 136 1.39 -7.63 0.18
CA LEU A 136 1.70 -7.55 1.61
C LEU A 136 0.46 -7.20 2.43
N GLY A 137 -0.38 -6.26 1.97
CA GLY A 137 -1.60 -5.87 2.65
C GLY A 137 -2.59 -7.03 2.78
N LYS A 138 -2.78 -7.82 1.71
CA LYS A 138 -3.62 -9.03 1.73
C LYS A 138 -3.05 -10.11 2.65
N ASN A 139 -1.76 -10.41 2.54
CA ASN A 139 -1.10 -11.37 3.42
C ASN A 139 -1.23 -10.97 4.89
N SER A 140 -1.05 -9.68 5.20
CA SER A 140 -1.21 -9.13 6.54
C SER A 140 -2.65 -9.25 7.03
N SER A 141 -3.63 -9.05 6.14
CA SER A 141 -5.04 -9.19 6.46
C SER A 141 -5.42 -10.64 6.79
N GLU A 142 -4.93 -11.58 5.99
CA GLU A 142 -5.12 -13.02 6.23
C GLU A 142 -4.44 -13.49 7.52
N ALA A 143 -3.28 -12.91 7.83
CA ALA A 143 -2.54 -13.14 9.08
C ALA A 143 -3.07 -12.33 10.28
N LYS A 144 -4.13 -11.53 10.10
CA LYS A 144 -4.77 -10.68 11.13
C LYS A 144 -3.83 -9.63 11.74
N MET A 145 -2.93 -9.11 10.93
CA MET A 145 -1.98 -8.05 11.27
C MET A 145 -2.53 -6.69 10.84
N GLU A 146 -3.50 -6.16 11.61
CA GLU A 146 -4.26 -4.95 11.29
C GLU A 146 -3.35 -3.73 10.99
N VAL A 147 -2.27 -3.55 11.75
CA VAL A 147 -1.35 -2.42 11.57
C VAL A 147 -0.63 -2.49 10.22
N LEU A 148 -0.15 -3.67 9.81
CA LEU A 148 0.54 -3.85 8.52
C LEU A 148 -0.41 -3.73 7.33
N ALA A 149 -1.62 -4.29 7.46
CA ALA A 149 -2.68 -4.14 6.45
C ALA A 149 -3.02 -2.66 6.24
N SER A 150 -3.29 -1.94 7.34
CA SER A 150 -3.67 -0.53 7.29
C SER A 150 -2.54 0.39 6.83
N LEU A 151 -1.28 0.04 7.13
CA LEU A 151 -0.12 0.77 6.61
C LEU A 151 0.02 0.58 5.10
N SER A 152 -0.23 -0.62 4.59
CA SER A 152 -0.25 -0.91 3.14
C SER A 152 -1.35 -0.11 2.43
N GLU A 153 -2.55 -0.07 3.00
CA GLU A 153 -3.65 0.76 2.52
C GLU A 153 -3.27 2.25 2.52
N THR A 154 -2.64 2.73 3.60
CA THR A 154 -2.22 4.14 3.69
C THR A 154 -1.21 4.51 2.60
N TYR A 155 -0.22 3.65 2.33
CA TYR A 155 0.73 3.90 1.25
C TYR A 155 0.08 3.84 -0.14
N LEU A 156 -0.88 2.94 -0.38
CA LEU A 156 -1.63 2.93 -1.63
C LEU A 156 -2.47 4.20 -1.81
N MET A 157 -3.07 4.73 -0.74
CA MET A 157 -3.77 6.02 -0.76
C MET A 157 -2.82 7.16 -1.11
N GLN A 158 -1.66 7.25 -0.46
CA GLN A 158 -0.65 8.26 -0.76
C GLN A 158 -0.14 8.15 -2.20
N LEU A 159 0.08 6.92 -2.68
CA LEU A 159 0.53 6.64 -4.03
C LEU A 159 -0.52 7.03 -5.06
N ALA A 160 -1.80 6.74 -4.82
CA ALA A 160 -2.89 7.20 -5.67
C ALA A 160 -2.93 8.74 -5.73
N ARG A 161 -2.86 9.45 -4.60
CA ARG A 161 -2.78 10.92 -4.60
C ARG A 161 -1.59 11.45 -5.40
N LYS A 162 -0.41 10.86 -5.19
CA LYS A 162 0.80 11.22 -5.93
C LYS A 162 0.63 10.96 -7.44
N ALA A 163 0.09 9.81 -7.82
CA ALA A 163 -0.21 9.46 -9.21
C ALA A 163 -1.22 10.41 -9.86
N MET A 164 -2.20 10.89 -9.10
CA MET A 164 -3.14 11.92 -9.57
C MET A 164 -2.43 13.25 -9.84
N ASP A 165 -1.50 13.67 -8.96
CA ASP A 165 -0.76 14.92 -9.11
C ASP A 165 0.27 14.87 -10.25
N GLU A 166 0.90 13.71 -10.44
CA GLU A 166 1.95 13.47 -11.47
C GLU A 166 1.37 12.93 -12.80
N ASN A 167 0.04 12.80 -12.92
CA ASN A 167 -0.67 12.28 -14.09
C ASN A 167 -0.20 10.88 -14.54
N LEU A 168 -0.20 9.93 -13.60
CA LEU A 168 0.22 8.53 -13.76
C LEU A 168 -1.00 7.60 -13.76
N PRO A 169 -1.68 7.40 -14.91
CA PRO A 169 -2.95 6.71 -14.96
C PRO A 169 -2.87 5.22 -14.60
N GLU A 170 -1.76 4.54 -14.91
CA GLU A 170 -1.61 3.11 -14.59
C GLU A 170 -1.47 2.92 -13.08
N THR A 171 -0.60 3.72 -12.44
CA THR A 171 -0.41 3.72 -10.99
C THR A 171 -1.68 4.13 -10.25
N TRP A 172 -2.39 5.15 -10.72
CA TRP A 172 -3.67 5.57 -10.13
C TRP A 172 -4.66 4.40 -10.11
N ALA A 173 -4.91 3.79 -11.27
CA ALA A 173 -5.88 2.73 -11.40
C ALA A 173 -5.48 1.50 -10.58
N ALA A 174 -4.19 1.14 -10.57
CA ALA A 174 -3.67 0.06 -9.76
C ALA A 174 -3.87 0.33 -8.26
N ALA A 175 -3.42 1.48 -7.75
CA ALA A 175 -3.50 1.80 -6.33
C ALA A 175 -4.94 1.82 -5.80
N VAL A 176 -5.89 2.39 -6.56
CA VAL A 176 -7.32 2.40 -6.22
C VAL A 176 -7.89 0.97 -6.19
N ASN A 177 -7.59 0.15 -7.20
CA ASN A 177 -8.08 -1.24 -7.24
C ASN A 177 -7.47 -2.12 -6.15
N HIS A 178 -6.19 -1.92 -5.84
CA HIS A 178 -5.48 -2.65 -4.79
C HIS A 178 -6.00 -2.30 -3.40
N LEU A 179 -6.37 -1.03 -3.15
CA LEU A 179 -7.08 -0.64 -1.92
C LEU A 179 -8.36 -1.44 -1.71
N ALA A 180 -9.22 -1.49 -2.74
CA ALA A 180 -10.42 -2.33 -2.70
C ALA A 180 -10.09 -3.82 -2.53
N GLY A 181 -8.99 -4.28 -3.13
CA GLY A 181 -8.48 -5.64 -3.00
C GLY A 181 -8.09 -6.02 -1.57
N ILE A 182 -7.36 -5.16 -0.86
CA ILE A 182 -7.02 -5.36 0.56
C ILE A 182 -8.29 -5.34 1.40
N GLY A 183 -9.13 -4.31 1.23
CA GLY A 183 -10.39 -4.20 1.99
C GLY A 183 -11.30 -5.41 1.82
N ALA A 184 -11.33 -6.01 0.62
CA ALA A 184 -12.08 -7.24 0.36
C ALA A 184 -11.45 -8.50 0.99
N SER A 185 -10.15 -8.50 1.26
CA SER A 185 -9.46 -9.56 2.02
C SER A 185 -9.62 -9.41 3.53
N SER A 186 -9.80 -8.18 4.04
CA SER A 186 -9.91 -7.84 5.47
C SER A 186 -11.26 -8.17 6.13
N THR A 187 -11.92 -9.25 5.74
CA THR A 187 -13.25 -9.58 6.24
C THR A 187 -13.25 -10.37 7.54
N GLY A 188 -14.29 -10.19 8.35
CA GLY A 188 -14.44 -10.82 9.67
C GLY A 188 -14.20 -9.84 10.82
N LYS A 189 -14.68 -10.17 12.03
CA LYS A 189 -14.73 -9.22 13.17
C LYS A 189 -13.36 -8.60 13.53
N GLU A 190 -12.27 -9.35 13.36
CA GLU A 190 -10.93 -8.91 13.73
C GLU A 190 -10.27 -7.97 12.70
N MET A 191 -10.75 -7.96 11.45
CA MET A 191 -10.18 -7.16 10.36
C MET A 191 -11.18 -6.15 9.77
N GLU A 192 -12.43 -6.13 10.24
CA GLU A 192 -13.51 -5.28 9.70
C GLU A 192 -13.13 -3.79 9.66
N ASN A 193 -12.31 -3.30 10.59
CA ASN A 193 -11.81 -1.94 10.58
C ASN A 193 -10.96 -1.61 9.35
N SER A 194 -10.15 -2.55 8.86
CA SER A 194 -9.36 -2.38 7.64
C SER A 194 -10.27 -2.39 6.40
N SER A 195 -11.30 -3.26 6.35
CA SER A 195 -12.31 -3.17 5.28
C SER A 195 -13.06 -1.82 5.26
N VAL A 196 -13.44 -1.30 6.44
CA VAL A 196 -14.03 0.04 6.58
C VAL A 196 -13.01 1.11 6.17
N GLY A 197 -11.76 0.94 6.57
CA GLY A 197 -10.62 1.79 6.22
C GLY A 197 -10.47 1.97 4.73
N ALA A 198 -10.37 0.86 3.98
CA ALA A 198 -10.32 0.87 2.53
C ALA A 198 -11.48 1.65 1.90
N ALA A 199 -12.71 1.47 2.37
CA ALA A 199 -13.87 2.21 1.88
C ALA A 199 -13.77 3.73 2.14
N ILE A 200 -13.30 4.14 3.33
CA ILE A 200 -13.04 5.55 3.67
C ILE A 200 -11.95 6.14 2.76
N LEU A 201 -10.85 5.43 2.56
CA LEU A 201 -9.74 5.90 1.72
C LEU A 201 -10.18 6.04 0.24
N LEU A 202 -10.99 5.11 -0.26
CA LEU A 202 -11.59 5.19 -1.59
C LEU A 202 -12.53 6.39 -1.73
N GLU A 203 -13.40 6.65 -0.74
CA GLU A 203 -14.25 7.85 -0.71
C GLU A 203 -13.42 9.14 -0.82
N GLU A 204 -12.31 9.23 -0.07
CA GLU A 204 -11.43 10.39 -0.10
C GLU A 204 -10.75 10.58 -1.47
N LEU A 205 -10.33 9.48 -2.11
CA LEU A 205 -9.76 9.50 -3.47
C LEU A 205 -10.79 9.91 -4.52
N GLY A 206 -12.00 9.36 -4.47
CA GLY A 206 -13.07 9.72 -5.38
C GLY A 206 -13.50 11.17 -5.21
N THR A 207 -13.56 11.67 -3.97
CA THR A 207 -13.85 13.07 -3.66
C THR A 207 -12.77 13.99 -4.23
N ALA A 208 -11.49 13.62 -4.10
CA ALA A 208 -10.39 14.38 -4.68
C ALA A 208 -10.47 14.42 -6.22
N ALA A 209 -10.77 13.28 -6.85
CA ALA A 209 -10.94 13.20 -8.30
C ALA A 209 -12.12 14.04 -8.80
N ALA A 210 -13.27 13.99 -8.10
CA ALA A 210 -14.45 14.77 -8.44
C ALA A 210 -14.20 16.28 -8.35
N ARG A 211 -13.50 16.73 -7.29
CA ARG A 211 -13.09 18.14 -7.12
C ARG A 211 -12.16 18.64 -8.23
N LYS A 212 -11.35 17.76 -8.81
CA LYS A 212 -10.51 18.07 -9.98
C LYS A 212 -11.25 17.95 -11.31
N GLY A 213 -12.54 17.56 -11.30
CA GLY A 213 -13.32 17.31 -12.51
C GLY A 213 -12.81 16.10 -13.33
N ASN A 214 -12.06 15.19 -12.71
CA ASN A 214 -11.45 14.05 -13.40
C ASN A 214 -12.42 12.87 -13.43
N GLU A 215 -13.38 12.92 -14.37
CA GLU A 215 -14.42 11.90 -14.53
C GLU A 215 -13.86 10.46 -14.65
N PRO A 216 -12.85 10.16 -15.49
CA PRO A 216 -12.28 8.81 -15.56
C PRO A 216 -11.82 8.28 -14.20
N GLN A 217 -11.17 9.11 -13.39
CA GLN A 217 -10.69 8.70 -12.08
C GLN A 217 -11.82 8.49 -11.07
N VAL A 218 -12.88 9.31 -11.11
CA VAL A 218 -14.08 9.10 -10.28
C VAL A 218 -14.73 7.75 -10.61
N LYS A 219 -14.84 7.40 -11.90
CA LYS A 219 -15.40 6.10 -12.33
C LYS A 219 -14.59 4.92 -11.81
N VAL A 220 -13.26 4.99 -11.87
CA VAL A 220 -12.39 3.92 -11.32
C VAL A 220 -12.64 3.71 -9.82
N VAL A 221 -12.84 4.79 -9.06
CA VAL A 221 -13.18 4.68 -7.63
C VAL A 221 -14.56 4.06 -7.41
N ILE A 222 -15.57 4.46 -8.20
CA ILE A 222 -16.92 3.88 -8.14
C ILE A 222 -16.87 2.37 -8.42
N GLU A 223 -16.16 1.95 -9.47
CA GLU A 223 -16.00 0.54 -9.83
C GLU A 223 -15.28 -0.25 -8.73
N ALA A 224 -14.25 0.34 -8.11
CA ALA A 224 -13.53 -0.26 -6.99
C ALA A 224 -14.42 -0.42 -5.74
N LEU A 225 -15.22 0.59 -5.41
CA LEU A 225 -16.20 0.54 -4.32
C LEU A 225 -17.30 -0.49 -4.60
N GLU A 226 -17.81 -0.58 -5.83
CA GLU A 226 -18.79 -1.59 -6.21
C GLU A 226 -18.22 -3.01 -5.99
N LYS A 227 -17.00 -3.26 -6.49
CA LYS A 227 -16.32 -4.55 -6.32
C LYS A 227 -16.12 -4.88 -4.83
N LEU A 228 -15.65 -3.92 -4.04
CA LEU A 228 -15.52 -4.06 -2.59
C LEU A 228 -16.85 -4.42 -1.94
N GLY A 229 -17.91 -3.65 -2.23
CA GLY A 229 -19.25 -3.87 -1.67
C GLY A 229 -19.81 -5.25 -1.99
N ARG A 230 -19.59 -5.76 -3.21
CA ARG A 230 -20.03 -7.12 -3.59
C ARG A 230 -19.33 -8.19 -2.75
N GLU A 231 -18.03 -8.06 -2.51
CA GLU A 231 -17.30 -9.01 -1.66
C GLU A 231 -17.72 -8.90 -0.19
N LEU A 232 -17.91 -7.69 0.33
CA LEU A 232 -18.34 -7.47 1.72
C LEU A 232 -19.76 -8.00 1.97
N SER A 233 -20.67 -7.84 1.00
CA SER A 233 -22.02 -8.40 1.04
C SER A 233 -22.00 -9.94 1.12
N ARG A 234 -21.17 -10.59 0.30
CA ARG A 234 -21.01 -12.06 0.34
C ARG A 234 -20.45 -12.58 1.66
N LYS A 235 -19.65 -11.76 2.34
CA LYS A 235 -18.92 -12.13 3.56
C LYS A 235 -19.55 -11.58 4.85
N ASP A 236 -20.79 -11.06 4.77
CA ASP A 236 -21.57 -10.48 5.87
C ASP A 236 -20.79 -9.43 6.71
N SER A 237 -19.91 -8.67 6.07
CA SER A 237 -19.12 -7.59 6.70
C SER A 237 -19.91 -6.30 6.73
N LYS A 238 -20.93 -6.26 7.60
CA LYS A 238 -21.99 -5.24 7.60
C LYS A 238 -21.47 -3.82 7.68
N ASN A 239 -20.56 -3.50 8.61
CA ASN A 239 -20.15 -2.10 8.82
C ASN A 239 -19.34 -1.57 7.63
N ALA A 240 -18.47 -2.42 7.07
CA ALA A 240 -17.71 -2.09 5.88
C ALA A 240 -18.62 -1.93 4.65
N LEU A 241 -19.67 -2.75 4.52
CA LEU A 241 -20.66 -2.62 3.46
C LEU A 241 -21.43 -1.29 3.58
N ILE A 242 -21.85 -0.92 4.80
CA ILE A 242 -22.52 0.35 5.07
C ILE A 242 -21.63 1.52 4.65
N GLN A 243 -20.36 1.53 5.08
CA GLN A 243 -19.42 2.57 4.69
C GLN A 243 -19.18 2.62 3.18
N THR A 244 -19.15 1.47 2.50
CA THR A 244 -18.99 1.40 1.04
C THR A 244 -20.20 2.01 0.31
N VAL A 245 -21.41 1.73 0.77
CA VAL A 245 -22.65 2.30 0.22
C VAL A 245 -22.69 3.81 0.45
N TRP A 246 -22.29 4.28 1.63
CA TRP A 246 -22.18 5.71 1.90
C TRP A 246 -21.14 6.36 0.97
N ALA A 247 -19.95 5.79 0.84
CA ALA A 247 -18.93 6.32 -0.07
C ALA A 247 -19.47 6.47 -1.51
N LEU A 248 -20.20 5.47 -2.02
CA LEU A 248 -20.85 5.54 -3.34
C LEU A 248 -21.88 6.67 -3.43
N GLU A 249 -22.72 6.85 -2.40
CA GLU A 249 -23.72 7.92 -2.36
C GLU A 249 -23.07 9.32 -2.29
N THR A 250 -22.01 9.48 -1.49
CA THR A 250 -21.21 10.70 -1.45
C THR A 250 -20.63 11.04 -2.82
N LEU A 251 -20.06 10.07 -3.52
CA LEU A 251 -19.52 10.29 -4.87
C LEU A 251 -20.61 10.59 -5.89
N ARG A 252 -21.79 9.97 -5.77
CA ARG A 252 -22.95 10.27 -6.63
C ARG A 252 -23.40 11.71 -6.45
N VAL A 253 -23.55 12.19 -5.22
CA VAL A 253 -23.95 13.57 -4.91
C VAL A 253 -22.89 14.56 -5.41
N LEU A 254 -21.61 14.33 -5.12
CA LEU A 254 -20.53 15.18 -5.63
C LEU A 254 -20.49 15.21 -7.16
N ALA A 255 -20.66 14.07 -7.82
CA ALA A 255 -20.72 14.01 -9.28
C ALA A 255 -21.90 14.82 -9.84
N MET A 256 -23.06 14.83 -9.16
CA MET A 256 -24.19 15.69 -9.54
C MET A 256 -23.85 17.17 -9.38
N GLU A 257 -23.24 17.55 -8.25
CA GLU A 257 -22.83 18.93 -7.97
C GLU A 257 -21.84 19.47 -9.02
N TYR A 258 -20.91 18.63 -9.47
CA TYR A 258 -19.93 18.98 -10.50
C TYR A 258 -20.41 18.71 -11.94
N GLY A 259 -21.64 18.23 -12.15
CA GLY A 259 -22.21 18.00 -13.48
C GLY A 259 -21.59 16.81 -14.25
N ILE A 260 -21.02 15.83 -13.55
CA ILE A 260 -20.38 14.63 -14.13
C ILE A 260 -21.44 13.51 -14.31
N GLU A 261 -22.35 13.67 -15.27
CA GLU A 261 -23.54 12.80 -15.43
C GLU A 261 -23.21 11.30 -15.54
N THR A 262 -22.14 10.95 -16.23
CA THR A 262 -21.74 9.56 -16.42
C THR A 262 -21.28 8.90 -15.11
N ALA A 263 -20.65 9.64 -14.20
CA ALA A 263 -20.25 9.17 -12.89
C ALA A 263 -21.46 9.05 -11.96
N VAL A 264 -22.44 9.96 -12.08
CA VAL A 264 -23.74 9.83 -11.39
C VAL A 264 -24.43 8.53 -11.78
N ASN A 265 -24.49 8.23 -13.08
CA ASN A 265 -25.09 7.00 -13.59
C ASN A 265 -24.33 5.75 -13.13
N ALA A 266 -22.99 5.79 -13.16
CA ALA A 266 -22.16 4.69 -12.68
C ALA A 266 -22.40 4.41 -11.18
N ALA A 267 -22.40 5.46 -10.34
CA ALA A 267 -22.64 5.31 -8.90
C ALA A 267 -24.05 4.78 -8.61
N LYS A 268 -25.07 5.23 -9.37
CA LYS A 268 -26.43 4.71 -9.26
C LYS A 268 -26.50 3.21 -9.56
N LEU A 269 -25.87 2.76 -10.66
CA LEU A 269 -25.82 1.35 -11.02
C LEU A 269 -25.08 0.52 -9.95
N ALA A 270 -23.98 1.05 -9.41
CA ALA A 270 -23.24 0.41 -8.32
C ALA A 270 -24.10 0.26 -7.05
N LEU A 271 -24.86 1.29 -6.67
CA LEU A 271 -25.78 1.25 -5.52
C LEU A 271 -26.91 0.22 -5.73
N GLU A 272 -27.52 0.19 -6.91
CA GLU A 272 -28.56 -0.78 -7.26
C GLU A 272 -28.01 -2.22 -7.19
N ALA A 273 -26.77 -2.43 -7.61
CA ALA A 273 -26.10 -3.71 -7.57
C ALA A 273 -25.79 -4.24 -6.16
N LEU A 274 -25.66 -3.37 -5.15
CA LEU A 274 -25.37 -3.75 -3.77
C LEU A 274 -26.62 -4.04 -2.94
N ASN A 275 -27.81 -3.84 -3.50
CA ASN A 275 -29.12 -4.10 -2.87
C ASN A 275 -29.21 -3.57 -1.43
N THR A 276 -29.26 -2.24 -1.29
CA THR A 276 -29.20 -1.48 -0.03
C THR A 276 -30.39 -1.70 0.93
N THR A 277 -31.33 -2.60 0.61
CA THR A 277 -32.47 -2.93 1.46
C THR A 277 -32.00 -3.57 2.77
N GLY A 278 -32.17 -2.87 3.89
CA GLY A 278 -31.88 -3.39 5.24
C GLY A 278 -30.58 -2.89 5.87
N ILE A 279 -29.93 -1.86 5.31
CA ILE A 279 -28.84 -1.15 6.00
C ILE A 279 -29.41 -0.42 7.23
N PRO A 280 -29.03 -0.79 8.47
CA PRO A 280 -29.57 -0.19 9.69
C PRO A 280 -29.10 1.25 9.91
N ASP A 281 -29.87 1.96 10.74
CA ASP A 281 -29.80 3.39 11.04
C ASP A 281 -28.43 3.88 11.55
N GLU A 282 -28.13 5.13 11.22
CA GLU A 282 -26.79 5.74 11.03
C GLU A 282 -25.98 5.95 12.33
N GLU A 283 -26.62 5.93 13.50
CA GLU A 283 -26.09 6.58 14.70
C GLU A 283 -24.99 5.77 15.42
N GLN A 284 -25.04 4.43 15.39
CA GLN A 284 -24.06 3.58 16.12
C GLN A 284 -22.71 3.40 15.40
N ASN A 285 -22.63 3.69 14.10
CA ASN A 285 -21.43 3.44 13.30
C ASN A 285 -20.56 4.69 13.10
N LEU A 286 -21.11 5.89 13.30
CA LEU A 286 -20.44 7.16 13.06
C LEU A 286 -19.17 7.35 13.90
N GLU A 287 -19.24 7.09 15.22
CA GLU A 287 -18.09 7.24 16.11
C GLU A 287 -16.94 6.30 15.71
N ARG A 288 -17.25 5.02 15.43
CA ARG A 288 -16.27 4.02 14.98
C ARG A 288 -15.62 4.40 13.65
N PHE A 289 -16.39 4.93 12.70
CA PHE A 289 -15.85 5.38 11.41
C PHE A 289 -14.94 6.60 11.58
N GLN A 290 -15.27 7.51 12.50
CA GLN A 290 -14.41 8.64 12.83
C GLN A 290 -13.08 8.18 13.47
N GLU A 291 -13.10 7.18 14.34
CA GLU A 291 -11.89 6.60 14.92
C GLU A 291 -10.98 5.99 13.86
N ILE A 292 -11.54 5.20 12.94
CA ILE A 292 -10.79 4.58 11.83
C ILE A 292 -10.21 5.66 10.91
N LYS A 293 -10.97 6.72 10.64
CA LYS A 293 -10.49 7.87 9.86
C LYS A 293 -9.31 8.57 10.56
N GLU A 294 -9.39 8.75 11.87
CA GLU A 294 -8.31 9.36 12.65
C GLU A 294 -7.08 8.44 12.74
N PHE A 295 -7.26 7.13 12.80
CA PHE A 295 -6.16 6.16 12.73
C PHE A 295 -5.36 6.31 11.43
N HIS A 296 -6.03 6.30 10.27
CA HIS A 296 -5.35 6.55 8.99
C HIS A 296 -4.67 7.92 8.95
N ARG A 297 -5.32 8.98 9.46
CA ARG A 297 -4.69 10.32 9.54
C ARG A 297 -3.44 10.33 10.41
N ARG A 298 -3.40 9.57 11.51
CA ARG A 298 -2.20 9.47 12.35
C ARG A 298 -1.05 8.79 11.63
N ILE A 299 -1.33 7.80 10.79
CA ILE A 299 -0.32 7.18 9.92
C ILE A 299 0.16 8.22 8.90
N LEU A 300 -0.76 8.92 8.22
CA LEU A 300 -0.44 9.96 7.24
C LEU A 300 0.39 11.13 7.81
N ARG A 301 0.27 11.44 9.11
CA ARG A 301 1.06 12.51 9.77
C ARG A 301 2.47 12.09 10.17
N LYS A 302 2.77 10.79 10.18
CA LYS A 302 4.06 10.22 10.61
C LYS A 302 4.95 9.79 9.46
N SER A 303 4.39 9.64 8.25
CA SER A 303 5.09 9.50 6.97
C SER A 303 5.45 10.86 6.39
#